data_AF-A0A836C0U0-F1
#
_entry.id   AF-A0A836C0U0-F1
#
_cell.length_a   1.000
_cell.length_b   1.000
_cell.length_c   1.000
_cell.angle_alpha   90.00
_cell.angle_beta   90.00
_cell.angle_gamma   90.00
#
_symmetry.space_group_name_H-M   'P 1'
#
loop_
_entity.id
_entity.type
_entity.pdbx_description
1 polymer ?
#
loop_
_entity_poly.entity_id
_entity_poly.type
_entity_poly.pdbx_seq_one_letter_code
_entity_poly.pdbx_strand_id
1 'polypeptide(L)'
;MSTAVASFLASLYDNEDKSDCTIVFGLRQATDTAAASSVRPAKKQKGDGFEELGRMPGHLLTLVGGSKYFLELSNQAAQQPGSKGKSAKPELRVELRKPEEQAMAPLAVRFMYTGKLGDDATSSLSTLLGVRRLAVYLQVGGCAEAIDTNLMARLPPPEPRKPFASPSSPTPVLIPILGEIYKARQLLPARGDDPGAPALLDRVFEVGRSQLLDHWSKTSVPNHPGVSLTDLLVWIFPDAPGVLSDPEARKAMCQLPTEALEALLKSNAFATDSEDSVLLLLATWKSAVRYVSPSTLNSLCFAVRLRHLSPVYLHAVLPYLPWFPIDTEQHGFICQLAGLKDEQARALLRGTGLRVSASWGRHPPRPLPQPGSGGPAAWSVSAEDVLRLKPSWALPNSSDPVAVNGGEQLVFSLSIKVPEELQLRSPHPLRGVAQHDLAGLRVSRSGGPDLVASLTPSVACVGSPGTSCSLALPPAGPAAPPMPAAGAGATVPRGPAAATAPAIKQEQVASSVTPGVAAAVAVAATPPPPKPADVSPEARRRRILATWAPYLRDGRFSVAMVMA
;
A
#
# COMPACT_ATOMS: atom_id res chain seq x y z
N MET A 1 43.16 -10.10 8.90
CA MET A 1 43.64 -10.30 10.29
C MET A 1 44.13 -11.74 10.40
N SER A 2 45.27 -11.99 11.06
CA SER A 2 45.72 -13.38 11.27
C SER A 2 44.76 -14.12 12.22
N THR A 3 44.60 -15.42 12.02
CA THR A 3 43.72 -16.27 12.86
C THR A 3 44.09 -16.20 14.34
N ALA A 4 45.39 -16.06 14.65
CA ALA A 4 45.87 -15.89 16.02
C ALA A 4 45.37 -14.59 16.67
N VAL A 5 45.41 -13.46 15.94
CA VAL A 5 44.90 -12.18 16.46
C VAL A 5 43.39 -12.24 16.66
N ALA A 6 42.64 -12.82 15.71
CA ALA A 6 41.19 -12.99 15.85
C ALA A 6 40.82 -13.87 17.06
N SER A 7 41.56 -14.96 17.29
CA SER A 7 41.37 -15.82 18.46
C SER A 7 41.71 -15.10 19.76
N PHE A 8 42.76 -14.29 19.78
CA PHE A 8 43.12 -13.49 20.94
C PHE A 8 42.04 -12.45 21.25
N LEU A 9 41.57 -11.69 20.25
CA LEU A 9 40.47 -10.74 20.44
C LEU A 9 39.21 -11.44 20.93
N ALA A 10 38.83 -12.59 20.35
CA ALA A 10 37.69 -13.35 20.83
C ALA A 10 37.82 -13.76 22.32
N SER A 11 39.04 -14.08 22.79
CA SER A 11 39.29 -14.41 24.20
C SER A 11 39.22 -13.20 25.16
N LEU A 12 39.23 -11.98 24.62
CA LEU A 12 39.04 -10.75 25.40
C LEU A 12 37.57 -10.41 25.63
N TYR A 13 36.63 -10.99 24.86
CA TYR A 13 35.21 -10.75 25.08
C TYR A 13 34.81 -11.23 26.47
N ASP A 14 34.15 -10.36 27.25
CA ASP A 14 33.74 -10.59 28.64
C ASP A 14 34.90 -10.79 29.65
N ASN A 15 36.13 -10.46 29.27
CA ASN A 15 37.30 -10.56 30.16
C ASN A 15 37.48 -9.28 30.99
N GLU A 16 37.09 -9.32 32.26
CA GLU A 16 37.19 -8.16 33.17
C GLU A 16 38.63 -7.76 33.48
N ASP A 17 39.55 -8.73 33.62
CA ASP A 17 40.94 -8.50 34.05
C ASP A 17 41.71 -7.62 33.07
N LYS A 18 41.41 -7.76 31.77
CA LYS A 18 42.08 -7.03 30.68
C LYS A 18 41.30 -5.83 30.14
N SER A 19 40.08 -5.62 30.66
CA SER A 19 39.24 -4.53 30.20
C SER A 19 39.80 -3.16 30.59
N ASP A 20 39.83 -2.23 29.64
CA ASP A 20 40.29 -0.86 29.82
C ASP A 20 39.12 0.14 29.83
N CYS A 21 37.89 -0.31 29.60
CA CYS A 21 36.67 0.48 29.75
C CYS A 21 35.48 -0.39 30.23
N THR A 22 34.43 0.27 30.72
CA THR A 22 33.15 -0.38 31.03
C THR A 22 32.08 0.18 30.10
N ILE A 23 31.34 -0.69 29.41
CA ILE A 23 30.17 -0.30 28.63
C ILE A 23 28.96 -0.34 29.55
N VAL A 24 28.21 0.75 29.62
CA VAL A 24 26.99 0.86 30.42
C VAL A 24 25.82 1.04 29.46
N PHE A 25 24.91 0.07 29.39
CA PHE A 25 23.68 0.15 28.62
C PHE A 25 22.58 0.77 29.48
N GLY A 26 21.83 1.70 28.91
CA GLY A 26 20.73 2.31 29.65
C GLY A 26 19.72 3.02 28.78
N LEU A 27 18.63 3.41 29.40
CA LEU A 27 17.58 4.22 28.78
C LEU A 27 17.77 5.66 29.20
N ARG A 28 17.65 6.56 28.24
CA ARG A 28 17.48 7.97 28.55
C ARG A 28 16.04 8.18 28.99
N GLN A 29 15.82 8.54 30.25
CA GLN A 29 14.50 8.93 30.72
C GLN A 29 14.07 10.13 29.87
N ALA A 30 12.90 10.02 29.24
CA ALA A 30 12.27 11.16 28.61
C ALA A 30 12.18 12.23 29.69
N THR A 31 12.99 13.29 29.57
CA THR A 31 12.86 14.44 30.45
C THR A 31 11.51 15.03 30.09
N ASP A 32 10.46 14.63 30.80
CA ASP A 32 9.09 15.04 30.54
C ASP A 32 9.09 16.56 30.41
N THR A 33 9.07 17.00 29.15
CA THR A 33 9.19 18.41 28.80
C THR A 33 7.89 19.06 29.22
N ALA A 34 7.91 19.63 30.42
CA ALA A 34 7.26 20.89 30.77
C ALA A 34 5.75 21.00 30.46
N ALA A 35 4.96 19.97 30.77
CA ALA A 35 3.53 20.20 31.03
C ALA A 35 3.36 20.56 32.51
N ALA A 36 3.17 21.85 32.74
CA ALA A 36 3.06 22.52 34.02
C ALA A 36 2.14 21.82 35.04
N SER A 37 2.73 21.15 36.03
CA SER A 37 2.08 20.99 37.34
C SER A 37 3.05 21.43 38.42
N SER A 38 2.84 22.67 38.87
CA SER A 38 3.55 23.34 39.96
C SER A 38 3.27 22.61 41.29
N VAL A 39 3.96 21.49 41.53
CA VAL A 39 4.02 20.87 42.85
C VAL A 39 5.49 20.83 43.26
N ARG A 40 5.81 21.57 44.33
CA ARG A 40 7.17 21.78 44.84
C ARG A 40 7.88 20.45 45.12
N PRO A 41 9.03 20.14 44.49
CA PRO A 41 9.74 18.90 44.75
C PRO A 41 10.67 19.02 45.96
N ALA A 42 10.68 17.99 46.79
CA ALA A 42 11.76 17.70 47.73
C ALA A 42 13.09 17.54 46.98
N LYS A 43 14.22 17.88 47.63
CA LYS A 43 15.59 17.81 47.08
C LYS A 43 15.93 16.39 46.60
N LYS A 44 15.52 16.03 45.37
CA LYS A 44 15.92 14.81 44.68
C LYS A 44 17.27 15.10 44.02
N GLN A 45 18.29 14.30 44.33
CA GLN A 45 19.60 14.39 43.68
C GLN A 45 19.40 14.40 42.16
N LYS A 46 20.02 15.39 41.51
CA LYS A 46 19.96 15.62 40.06
C LYS A 46 20.75 14.52 39.36
N GLY A 47 20.16 13.33 39.27
CA GLY A 47 20.62 12.27 38.38
C GLY A 47 20.57 12.77 36.95
N ASP A 48 21.51 12.33 36.13
CA ASP A 48 21.65 12.64 34.70
C ASP A 48 20.49 12.14 33.81
N GLY A 49 19.49 11.48 34.39
CA GLY A 49 18.34 10.93 33.67
C GLY A 49 18.68 9.66 32.89
N PHE A 50 19.82 9.01 33.16
CA PHE A 50 20.21 7.75 32.54
C PHE A 50 19.87 6.58 33.47
N GLU A 51 18.92 5.74 33.06
CA GLU A 51 18.56 4.52 33.79
C GLU A 51 19.42 3.36 33.29
N GLU A 52 20.31 2.89 34.15
CA GLU A 52 21.19 1.77 33.84
C GLU A 52 20.40 0.45 33.79
N LEU A 53 20.51 -0.23 32.65
CA LEU A 53 19.92 -1.55 32.43
C LEU A 53 20.94 -2.67 32.64
N GLY A 54 22.20 -2.44 32.26
CA GLY A 54 23.28 -3.41 32.46
C GLY A 54 24.66 -2.87 32.12
N ARG A 55 25.68 -3.62 32.51
CA ARG A 55 27.10 -3.30 32.30
C ARG A 55 27.83 -4.48 31.68
N MET A 56 28.87 -4.21 30.90
CA MET A 56 29.83 -5.22 30.46
C MET A 56 31.25 -4.65 30.32
N PRO A 57 32.29 -5.45 30.56
CA PRO A 57 33.66 -5.04 30.31
C PRO A 57 33.92 -4.85 28.81
N GLY A 58 34.80 -3.90 28.47
CA GLY A 58 35.16 -3.58 27.10
C GLY A 58 36.65 -3.28 26.92
N HIS A 59 37.07 -3.32 25.65
CA HIS A 59 38.43 -3.01 25.21
C HIS A 59 38.37 -1.91 24.16
N LEU A 60 38.83 -0.70 24.49
CA LEU A 60 38.72 0.49 23.65
C LEU A 60 39.26 0.26 22.25
N LEU A 61 40.40 -0.41 22.13
CA LEU A 61 41.00 -0.74 20.83
C LEU A 61 40.02 -1.53 19.93
N THR A 62 39.35 -2.54 20.48
CA THR A 62 38.39 -3.36 19.72
C THR A 62 37.11 -2.59 19.42
N LEU A 63 36.57 -1.88 20.41
CA LEU A 63 35.31 -1.14 20.25
C LEU A 63 35.44 -0.01 19.23
N VAL A 64 36.49 0.80 19.34
CA VAL A 64 36.79 1.92 18.43
C VAL A 64 37.15 1.43 17.03
N GLY A 65 37.88 0.31 16.93
CA GLY A 65 38.22 -0.30 15.64
C GLY A 65 37.03 -0.94 14.93
N GLY A 66 36.05 -1.47 15.68
CA GLY A 66 34.87 -2.16 15.15
C GLY A 66 33.66 -1.26 14.91
N SER A 67 33.63 -0.07 15.51
CA SER A 67 32.47 0.82 15.50
C SER A 67 32.85 2.30 15.59
N LYS A 68 32.32 3.08 14.62
CA LYS A 68 32.42 4.54 14.64
C LYS A 68 31.66 5.18 15.81
N TYR A 69 30.55 4.57 16.22
CA TYR A 69 29.79 5.03 17.38
C TYR A 69 30.64 4.98 18.65
N PHE A 70 31.36 3.88 18.89
CA PHE A 70 32.24 3.77 20.06
C PHE A 70 33.47 4.67 19.97
N LEU A 71 33.97 4.98 18.77
CA LEU A 71 35.00 6.03 18.58
C LEU A 71 34.50 7.39 19.08
N GLU A 72 33.31 7.80 18.67
CA GLU A 72 32.71 9.07 19.10
C GLU A 72 32.43 9.08 20.60
N LEU A 73 31.87 7.99 21.13
CA LEU A 73 31.56 7.86 22.55
C LEU A 73 32.82 7.88 23.43
N SER A 74 33.92 7.27 22.97
CA SER A 74 35.21 7.32 23.64
C SER A 74 35.78 8.75 23.67
N ASN A 75 35.69 9.47 22.56
CA ASN A 75 36.11 10.88 22.50
C ASN A 75 35.28 11.77 23.43
N GLN A 76 33.97 11.53 23.53
CA GLN A 76 33.09 12.25 24.46
C GLN A 76 33.44 11.95 25.91
N ALA A 77 33.69 10.68 26.26
CA ALA A 77 34.09 10.28 27.61
C ALA A 77 35.42 10.93 28.04
N ALA A 78 36.37 11.08 27.10
CA ALA A 78 37.65 11.75 27.35
C ALA A 78 37.49 13.27 27.62
N GLN A 79 36.43 13.89 27.11
CA GLN A 79 36.18 15.33 27.26
C GLN A 79 35.45 15.70 28.56
N GLN A 80 34.90 14.74 29.31
CA GLN A 80 34.11 15.05 30.51
C GLN A 80 35.02 15.55 31.67
N PRO A 81 34.89 16.81 32.13
CA PRO A 81 35.84 17.45 33.04
C PRO A 81 35.80 16.95 34.50
N GLY A 82 34.95 15.96 34.84
CA GLY A 82 34.73 15.46 36.20
C GLY A 82 35.39 14.12 36.54
N SER A 83 36.00 13.41 35.58
CA SER A 83 36.53 12.05 35.79
C SER A 83 37.91 11.99 36.44
N LYS A 84 38.47 13.11 36.92
CA LYS A 84 39.85 13.20 37.48
C LYS A 84 40.05 12.49 38.83
N GLY A 85 39.14 11.59 39.22
CA GLY A 85 39.36 10.65 40.31
C GLY A 85 40.40 9.62 39.91
N LYS A 86 41.43 9.43 40.74
CA LYS A 86 42.53 8.49 40.48
C LYS A 86 41.98 7.09 40.20
N SER A 87 42.24 6.56 38.99
CA SER A 87 42.12 5.15 38.54
C SER A 87 40.77 4.58 38.05
N ALA A 88 39.71 5.38 37.85
CA ALA A 88 38.48 4.82 37.30
C ALA A 88 38.60 4.54 35.78
N LYS A 89 38.29 3.31 35.35
CA LYS A 89 38.16 2.95 33.94
C LYS A 89 37.09 3.85 33.27
N PRO A 90 37.30 4.34 32.03
CA PRO A 90 36.29 5.11 31.32
C PRO A 90 34.97 4.32 31.18
N GLU A 91 33.86 4.99 31.48
CA GLU A 91 32.51 4.46 31.27
C GLU A 91 31.95 4.94 29.93
N LEU A 92 31.67 4.01 29.02
CA LEU A 92 31.05 4.27 27.72
C LEU A 92 29.54 4.01 27.83
N ARG A 93 28.75 5.08 27.87
CA ARG A 93 27.30 4.99 28.05
C ARG A 93 26.58 4.86 26.71
N VAL A 94 25.95 3.71 26.50
CA VAL A 94 25.19 3.40 25.30
C VAL A 94 23.70 3.60 25.59
N GLU A 95 23.09 4.58 24.93
CA GLU A 95 21.66 4.84 25.02
C GLU A 95 20.89 3.85 24.15
N LEU A 96 20.07 3.01 24.77
CA LEU A 96 19.14 2.11 24.08
C LEU A 96 17.79 2.79 23.86
N ARG A 97 17.05 2.33 22.84
CA ARG A 97 15.70 2.85 22.56
C ARG A 97 14.65 2.17 23.42
N LYS A 98 14.89 0.91 23.76
CA LYS A 98 13.96 0.07 24.53
C LYS A 98 14.71 -0.90 25.43
N PRO A 99 14.13 -1.30 26.57
CA PRO A 99 14.80 -2.22 27.48
C PRO A 99 15.08 -3.59 26.87
N GLU A 100 14.25 -4.05 25.92
CA GLU A 100 14.46 -5.35 25.26
C GLU A 100 15.74 -5.38 24.40
N GLU A 101 16.28 -4.22 24.02
CA GLU A 101 17.55 -4.10 23.29
C GLU A 101 18.77 -4.48 24.13
N GLN A 102 18.64 -4.47 25.46
CA GLN A 102 19.74 -4.80 26.37
C GLN A 102 20.27 -6.22 26.13
N ALA A 103 19.39 -7.19 25.85
CA ALA A 103 19.82 -8.56 25.60
C ALA A 103 20.53 -8.72 24.24
N MET A 104 20.26 -7.81 23.29
CA MET A 104 20.79 -7.88 21.92
C MET A 104 22.08 -7.06 21.75
N ALA A 105 22.29 -6.02 22.56
CA ALA A 105 23.47 -5.17 22.47
C ALA A 105 24.80 -5.93 22.72
N PRO A 106 24.91 -6.82 23.73
CA PRO A 106 26.10 -7.66 23.90
C PRO A 106 26.39 -8.54 22.70
N LEU A 107 25.37 -9.01 21.96
CA LEU A 107 25.57 -9.83 20.77
C LEU A 107 26.19 -9.03 19.61
N ALA A 108 25.79 -7.77 19.43
CA ALA A 108 26.42 -6.86 18.48
C ALA A 108 27.86 -6.51 18.91
N VAL A 109 28.08 -6.31 20.21
CA VAL A 109 29.43 -6.09 20.75
C VAL A 109 30.31 -7.31 20.56
N ARG A 110 29.80 -8.52 20.82
CA ARG A 110 30.51 -9.79 20.60
C ARG A 110 30.99 -9.92 19.17
N PHE A 111 30.18 -9.52 18.20
CA PHE A 111 30.57 -9.54 16.79
C PHE A 111 31.84 -8.72 16.51
N MET A 112 32.06 -7.59 17.19
CA MET A 112 33.30 -6.81 17.05
C MET A 112 34.55 -7.57 17.48
N TYR A 113 34.43 -8.49 18.44
CA TYR A 113 35.54 -9.31 18.94
C TYR A 113 35.75 -10.58 18.10
N THR A 114 34.66 -11.21 17.65
CA THR A 114 34.71 -12.54 17.03
C THR A 114 34.60 -12.54 15.52
N GLY A 115 34.05 -11.47 14.93
CA GLY A 115 33.62 -11.43 13.52
C GLY A 115 32.53 -12.45 13.17
N LYS A 116 31.85 -13.01 14.18
CA LYS A 116 30.87 -14.10 14.03
C LYS A 116 29.64 -13.84 14.90
N LEU A 117 28.48 -14.15 14.35
CA LEU A 117 27.23 -14.20 15.11
C LEU A 117 27.27 -15.42 16.04
N GLY A 118 26.99 -15.23 17.32
CA GLY A 118 26.86 -16.34 18.27
C GLY A 118 25.60 -17.16 18.02
N ASP A 119 25.58 -18.41 18.51
CA ASP A 119 24.44 -19.31 18.36
C ASP A 119 23.14 -18.67 18.91
N ASP A 120 23.24 -17.93 20.01
CA ASP A 120 22.13 -17.20 20.63
C ASP A 120 21.47 -16.19 19.67
N ALA A 121 22.27 -15.46 18.89
CA ALA A 121 21.77 -14.49 17.90
C ALA A 121 21.02 -15.18 16.76
N THR A 122 21.42 -16.41 16.44
CA THR A 122 20.84 -17.22 15.37
C THR A 122 19.67 -18.08 15.84
N SER A 123 19.39 -18.17 17.15
CA SER A 123 18.32 -19.01 17.69
C SER A 123 16.91 -18.55 17.26
N SER A 124 16.70 -17.25 17.05
CA SER A 124 15.41 -16.65 16.71
C SER A 124 15.56 -15.54 15.67
N LEU A 125 14.64 -15.48 14.71
CA LEU A 125 14.61 -14.42 13.70
C LEU A 125 14.37 -13.03 14.32
N SER A 126 13.62 -12.96 15.42
CA SER A 126 13.39 -11.71 16.14
C SER A 126 14.69 -11.19 16.76
N THR A 127 15.46 -12.07 17.41
CA THR A 127 16.78 -11.72 17.95
C THR A 127 17.72 -11.30 16.84
N LEU A 128 17.78 -12.05 15.74
CA LEU A 128 18.64 -11.77 14.60
C LEU A 128 18.36 -10.37 14.01
N LEU A 129 17.09 -10.04 13.74
CA LEU A 129 16.69 -8.72 13.23
C LEU A 129 16.93 -7.60 14.24
N GLY A 130 16.75 -7.86 15.53
CA GLY A 130 17.04 -6.87 16.56
C GLY A 130 18.53 -6.59 16.73
N VAL A 131 19.40 -7.62 16.62
CA VAL A 131 20.86 -7.44 16.55
C VAL A 131 21.24 -6.67 15.30
N ARG A 132 20.60 -6.92 14.14
CA ARG A 132 20.84 -6.16 12.91
C ARG A 132 20.57 -4.68 13.12
N ARG A 133 19.40 -4.34 13.69
CA ARG A 133 19.03 -2.95 13.98
C ARG A 133 20.03 -2.27 14.91
N LEU A 134 20.45 -2.96 15.98
CA LEU A 134 21.45 -2.44 16.89
C LEU A 134 22.82 -2.30 16.25
N ALA A 135 23.22 -3.23 15.38
CA ALA A 135 24.47 -3.14 14.64
C ALA A 135 24.52 -1.90 13.74
N VAL A 136 23.41 -1.57 13.06
CA VAL A 136 23.30 -0.33 12.28
C VAL A 136 23.35 0.90 13.19
N TYR A 137 22.60 0.91 14.29
CA TYR A 137 22.60 2.02 15.26
C TYR A 137 23.99 2.27 15.86
N LEU A 138 24.66 1.20 16.31
CA LEU A 138 26.01 1.23 16.85
C LEU A 138 27.09 1.30 15.77
N GLN A 139 26.72 1.37 14.49
CA GLN A 139 27.65 1.45 13.35
C GLN A 139 28.74 0.35 13.40
N VAL A 140 28.37 -0.88 13.74
CA VAL A 140 29.29 -2.03 13.81
C VAL A 140 29.53 -2.56 12.40
N GLY A 141 30.76 -2.41 11.90
CA GLY A 141 31.12 -2.79 10.54
C GLY A 141 30.94 -4.27 10.26
N GLY A 142 30.27 -4.63 9.15
CA GLY A 142 30.12 -6.01 8.68
C GLY A 142 29.06 -6.85 9.42
N CYS A 143 28.52 -6.36 10.54
CA CYS A 143 27.58 -7.13 11.36
C CYS A 143 26.19 -7.21 10.71
N ALA A 144 25.69 -6.10 10.15
CA ALA A 144 24.41 -6.09 9.45
C ALA A 144 24.44 -7.01 8.21
N GLU A 145 25.53 -7.00 7.45
CA GLU A 145 25.72 -7.83 6.26
C GLU A 145 25.84 -9.31 6.60
N ALA A 146 26.52 -9.65 7.71
CA ALA A 146 26.60 -11.02 8.20
C ALA A 146 25.22 -11.54 8.63
N ILE A 147 24.40 -10.68 9.24
CA ILE A 147 23.03 -11.00 9.62
C ILE A 147 22.15 -11.16 8.39
N ASP A 148 22.25 -10.26 7.42
CA ASP A 148 21.51 -10.35 6.16
C ASP A 148 21.84 -11.65 5.45
N THR A 149 23.13 -12.01 5.38
CA THR A 149 23.58 -13.30 4.83
C THR A 149 22.97 -14.49 5.59
N ASN A 150 22.92 -14.45 6.93
CA ASN A 150 22.30 -15.51 7.72
C ASN A 150 20.78 -15.59 7.50
N LEU A 151 20.10 -14.45 7.38
CA LEU A 151 18.68 -14.38 7.08
C LEU A 151 18.39 -14.95 5.69
N MET A 152 19.16 -14.54 4.68
CA MET A 152 19.05 -15.07 3.32
C MET A 152 19.30 -16.58 3.25
N ALA A 153 20.24 -17.11 4.04
CA ALA A 153 20.53 -18.54 4.08
C ALA A 153 19.38 -19.37 4.68
N ARG A 154 18.49 -18.76 5.47
CA ARG A 154 17.26 -19.41 5.98
C ARG A 154 16.11 -19.33 5.01
N LEU A 155 16.14 -18.38 4.08
CA LEU A 155 15.18 -18.31 3.00
C LEU A 155 15.58 -19.32 1.91
N PRO A 156 14.62 -20.00 1.27
CA PRO A 156 14.94 -20.86 0.15
C PRO A 156 15.67 -20.06 -0.95
N PRO A 157 16.60 -20.69 -1.67
CA PRO A 157 17.14 -20.09 -2.88
C PRO A 157 15.99 -19.82 -3.87
N PRO A 158 16.15 -18.85 -4.80
CA PRO A 158 15.18 -18.65 -5.86
C PRO A 158 15.34 -19.83 -6.80
N GLU A 159 14.66 -20.94 -6.52
CA GLU A 159 14.69 -22.05 -7.45
C GLU A 159 13.96 -21.63 -8.72
N PRO A 160 14.60 -21.71 -9.89
CA PRO A 160 13.90 -21.53 -11.15
C PRO A 160 12.83 -22.60 -11.19
N ARG A 161 11.55 -22.20 -11.14
CA ARG A 161 10.41 -23.11 -11.16
C ARG A 161 10.56 -24.05 -12.36
N LYS A 162 11.01 -25.28 -12.12
CA LYS A 162 11.04 -26.31 -13.14
C LYS A 162 9.59 -26.77 -13.31
N PRO A 163 8.97 -26.60 -14.50
CA PRO A 163 7.54 -26.85 -14.69
C PRO A 163 7.10 -28.30 -14.48
N PHE A 164 8.02 -29.24 -14.18
CA PHE A 164 7.75 -30.67 -14.05
C PHE A 164 8.51 -31.36 -12.90
N ALA A 165 8.92 -30.65 -11.85
CA ALA A 165 9.58 -31.31 -10.71
C ALA A 165 8.60 -32.27 -10.01
N SER A 166 9.02 -33.53 -9.80
CA SER A 166 8.21 -34.57 -9.18
C SER A 166 7.66 -34.13 -7.80
N PRO A 167 6.38 -34.39 -7.51
CA PRO A 167 5.69 -33.95 -6.28
C PRO A 167 6.16 -34.65 -4.98
N SER A 168 7.25 -35.43 -5.01
CA SER A 168 7.65 -36.30 -3.90
C SER A 168 8.66 -35.69 -2.92
N SER A 169 9.13 -34.46 -3.13
CA SER A 169 10.00 -33.81 -2.14
C SER A 169 9.16 -33.01 -1.15
N PRO A 170 9.22 -33.30 0.17
CA PRO A 170 8.50 -32.53 1.18
C PRO A 170 9.00 -31.09 1.13
N THR A 171 8.14 -30.19 0.60
CA THR A 171 8.45 -28.77 0.51
C THR A 171 8.66 -28.25 1.94
N PRO A 172 9.81 -27.63 2.26
CA PRO A 172 10.06 -27.14 3.61
C PRO A 172 8.95 -26.17 4.03
N VAL A 173 8.50 -26.31 5.27
CA VAL A 173 7.40 -25.52 5.85
C VAL A 173 7.92 -24.10 6.09
N LEU A 174 7.80 -23.23 5.08
CA LEU A 174 8.35 -21.86 5.10
C LEU A 174 7.36 -20.81 5.62
N ILE A 175 6.07 -21.13 5.69
CA ILE A 175 5.05 -20.24 6.28
C ILE A 175 5.35 -19.89 7.76
N PRO A 176 5.83 -20.80 8.63
CA PRO A 176 6.30 -20.48 9.97
C PRO A 176 7.41 -19.44 9.99
N ILE A 177 8.41 -19.56 9.09
CA ILE A 177 9.51 -18.61 8.97
C ILE A 177 8.99 -17.23 8.58
N LEU A 178 8.13 -17.14 7.56
CA LEU A 178 7.49 -15.88 7.17
C LEU A 178 6.61 -15.32 8.27
N GLY A 179 5.92 -16.18 9.02
CA GLY A 179 5.12 -15.80 10.19
C GLY A 179 5.98 -15.20 11.31
N GLU A 180 7.17 -15.74 11.56
CA GLU A 180 8.14 -15.15 12.50
C GLU A 180 8.68 -13.81 12.01
N ILE A 181 9.07 -13.71 10.74
CA ILE A 181 9.50 -12.43 10.15
C ILE A 181 8.37 -11.40 10.25
N TYR A 182 7.13 -11.79 9.97
CA TYR A 182 5.97 -10.93 10.09
C TYR A 182 5.72 -10.46 11.55
N LYS A 183 5.89 -11.35 12.54
CA LYS A 183 5.81 -10.98 13.97
C LYS A 183 6.95 -10.04 14.38
N ALA A 184 8.09 -10.12 13.70
CA ALA A 184 9.25 -9.27 13.91
C ALA A 184 9.33 -8.11 12.90
N ARG A 185 8.26 -7.81 12.13
CA ARG A 185 8.32 -6.83 11.02
C ARG A 185 8.72 -5.42 11.45
N GLN A 186 8.44 -5.04 12.69
CA GLN A 186 8.87 -3.78 13.30
C GLN A 186 10.40 -3.67 13.51
N LEU A 187 11.12 -4.78 13.35
CA LEU A 187 12.58 -4.86 13.43
C LEU A 187 13.23 -4.91 12.04
N LEU A 188 12.44 -5.09 10.97
CA LEU A 188 12.96 -4.98 9.61
C LEU A 188 13.41 -3.55 9.35
N PRO A 189 14.51 -3.35 8.61
CA PRO A 189 14.96 -2.02 8.27
C PRO A 189 13.93 -1.33 7.38
N ALA A 190 13.79 -0.01 7.52
CA ALA A 190 13.16 0.78 6.48
C ALA A 190 14.09 0.83 5.26
N ARG A 191 13.52 0.96 4.05
CA ARG A 191 14.31 1.02 2.80
C ARG A 191 15.37 2.12 2.77
N GLY A 192 15.24 3.16 3.60
CA GLY A 192 16.21 4.26 3.69
C GLY A 192 17.17 4.20 4.88
N ASP A 193 17.07 3.19 5.76
CA ASP A 193 17.89 3.14 6.97
C ASP A 193 19.36 2.82 6.69
N ASP A 194 19.62 1.91 5.73
CA ASP A 194 20.95 1.45 5.36
C ASP A 194 20.97 0.94 3.89
N PRO A 195 22.14 0.89 3.22
CA PRO A 195 22.22 0.52 1.81
C PRO A 195 21.86 -0.95 1.52
N GLY A 196 21.89 -1.83 2.54
CA GLY A 196 21.53 -3.24 2.39
C GLY A 196 20.03 -3.52 2.55
N ALA A 197 19.30 -2.61 3.22
CA ALA A 197 17.88 -2.77 3.54
C ALA A 197 16.98 -3.07 2.32
N PRO A 198 17.12 -2.38 1.16
CA PRO A 198 16.27 -2.68 0.01
C PRO A 198 16.43 -4.12 -0.49
N ALA A 199 17.67 -4.58 -0.66
CA ALA A 199 17.96 -5.93 -1.16
C ALA A 199 17.42 -7.01 -0.21
N LEU A 200 17.51 -6.77 1.11
CA LEU A 200 16.94 -7.66 2.13
C LEU A 200 15.42 -7.77 2.00
N LEU A 201 14.73 -6.62 1.97
CA LEU A 201 13.27 -6.57 1.91
C LEU A 201 12.74 -7.14 0.60
N ASP A 202 13.36 -6.80 -0.52
CA ASP A 202 12.96 -7.29 -1.84
C ASP A 202 13.02 -8.81 -1.88
N ARG A 203 14.10 -9.38 -1.32
CA ARG A 203 14.25 -10.83 -1.24
C ARG A 203 13.23 -11.49 -0.31
N VAL A 204 12.98 -10.91 0.86
CA VAL A 204 11.97 -11.41 1.81
C VAL A 204 10.59 -11.41 1.16
N PHE A 205 10.24 -10.34 0.43
CA PHE A 205 8.98 -10.23 -0.27
C PHE A 205 8.89 -11.17 -1.48
N GLU A 206 9.93 -11.29 -2.29
CA GLU A 206 9.99 -12.22 -3.42
C GLU A 206 9.75 -13.68 -2.97
N VAL A 207 10.46 -14.10 -1.93
CA VAL A 207 10.30 -15.42 -1.32
C VAL A 207 8.90 -15.55 -0.70
N GLY A 208 8.44 -14.54 0.03
CA GLY A 208 7.12 -14.51 0.64
C GLY A 208 6.00 -14.70 -0.38
N ARG A 209 6.05 -13.98 -1.51
CA ARG A 209 5.10 -14.11 -2.64
C ARG A 209 5.11 -15.51 -3.20
N SER A 210 6.29 -16.05 -3.49
CA SER A 210 6.44 -17.39 -4.07
C SER A 210 5.90 -18.49 -3.16
N GLN A 211 6.14 -18.38 -1.85
CA GLN A 211 5.68 -19.36 -0.87
C GLN A 211 4.18 -19.26 -0.59
N LEU A 212 3.63 -18.04 -0.53
CA LEU A 212 2.18 -17.85 -0.37
C LEU A 212 1.42 -18.47 -1.56
N LEU A 213 1.91 -18.29 -2.78
CA LEU A 213 1.33 -18.91 -3.98
C LEU A 213 1.34 -20.44 -3.93
N ASP A 214 2.47 -21.03 -3.52
CA ASP A 214 2.61 -22.49 -3.41
C ASP A 214 1.70 -23.06 -2.32
N HIS A 215 1.67 -22.42 -1.14
CA HIS A 215 0.83 -22.85 -0.02
C HIS A 215 -0.66 -22.81 -0.38
N TRP A 216 -1.11 -21.70 -0.96
CA TRP A 216 -2.50 -21.50 -1.36
C TRP A 216 -2.98 -22.48 -2.42
N SER A 217 -2.08 -22.96 -3.28
CA SER A 217 -2.40 -23.98 -4.29
C SER A 217 -2.59 -25.38 -3.70
N LYS A 218 -1.96 -25.65 -2.54
CA LYS A 218 -1.90 -26.99 -1.93
C LYS A 218 -2.91 -27.20 -0.82
N THR A 219 -3.23 -26.17 -0.05
CA THR A 219 -4.04 -26.32 1.17
C THR A 219 -5.45 -25.81 0.97
N SER A 220 -6.46 -26.67 1.22
CA SER A 220 -7.86 -26.27 1.38
C SER A 220 -8.16 -25.64 2.75
N VAL A 221 -7.19 -24.91 3.31
CA VAL A 221 -7.21 -24.16 4.59
C VAL A 221 -7.07 -25.00 5.87
N PRO A 222 -5.88 -24.98 6.49
CA PRO A 222 -5.73 -24.97 7.94
C PRO A 222 -5.20 -23.62 8.42
N ASN A 223 -5.83 -23.05 9.43
CA ASN A 223 -5.34 -21.85 10.13
C ASN A 223 -4.01 -22.16 10.81
N HIS A 224 -2.95 -21.44 10.44
CA HIS A 224 -1.71 -21.46 11.22
C HIS A 224 -1.92 -20.70 12.56
N PRO A 225 -1.47 -21.25 13.69
CA PRO A 225 -1.60 -20.57 14.97
C PRO A 225 -0.73 -19.31 15.01
N GLY A 226 -1.38 -18.14 15.04
CA GLY A 226 -0.78 -16.87 15.43
C GLY A 226 -0.58 -15.81 14.33
N VAL A 227 -0.78 -16.13 13.04
CA VAL A 227 -0.84 -15.11 11.97
C VAL A 227 -1.88 -15.51 10.93
N SER A 228 -2.80 -14.60 10.61
CA SER A 228 -3.76 -14.80 9.52
C SER A 228 -3.05 -14.81 8.16
N LEU A 229 -3.42 -15.73 7.26
CA LEU A 229 -2.91 -15.72 5.89
C LEU A 229 -3.24 -14.41 5.17
N THR A 230 -4.38 -13.77 5.49
CA THR A 230 -4.75 -12.46 4.95
C THR A 230 -3.80 -11.37 5.43
N ASP A 231 -3.34 -11.43 6.68
CA ASP A 231 -2.39 -10.45 7.21
C ASP A 231 -1.01 -10.60 6.55
N LEU A 232 -0.58 -11.84 6.31
CA LEU A 232 0.63 -12.12 5.54
C LEU A 232 0.49 -11.64 4.09
N LEU A 233 -0.65 -11.89 3.44
CA LEU A 233 -0.91 -11.42 2.07
C LEU A 233 -0.83 -9.90 1.99
N VAL A 234 -1.49 -9.18 2.89
CA VAL A 234 -1.42 -7.71 2.94
C VAL A 234 -0.01 -7.23 3.21
N TRP A 235 0.77 -7.91 4.05
CA TRP A 235 2.14 -7.51 4.31
C TRP A 235 3.06 -7.70 3.10
N ILE A 236 2.90 -8.81 2.37
CA ILE A 236 3.70 -9.14 1.19
C ILE A 236 3.28 -8.33 -0.06
N PHE A 237 2.00 -7.94 -0.13
CA PHE A 237 1.40 -7.07 -1.12
C PHE A 237 0.88 -5.80 -0.41
N PRO A 238 1.78 -4.90 0.02
CA PRO A 238 1.45 -3.81 0.95
C PRO A 238 0.38 -2.85 0.41
N ASP A 239 0.50 -2.47 -0.86
CA ASP A 239 -0.39 -1.49 -1.47
C ASP A 239 -0.57 -1.71 -2.98
N ALA A 240 -1.73 -1.32 -3.50
CA ALA A 240 -2.06 -1.51 -4.92
C ALA A 240 -1.09 -0.80 -5.89
N PRO A 241 -0.71 0.48 -5.67
CA PRO A 241 0.25 1.16 -6.53
C PRO A 241 1.63 0.47 -6.56
N GLY A 242 2.14 0.04 -5.41
CA GLY A 242 3.41 -0.67 -5.29
C GLY A 242 3.39 -2.00 -6.04
N VAL A 243 2.30 -2.76 -5.91
CA VAL A 243 2.10 -4.01 -6.67
C VAL A 243 2.02 -3.77 -8.17
N LEU A 244 1.34 -2.70 -8.60
CA LEU A 244 1.25 -2.34 -10.01
C LEU A 244 2.58 -1.81 -10.57
N SER A 245 3.41 -1.18 -9.73
CA SER A 245 4.71 -0.61 -10.11
C SER A 245 5.81 -1.64 -10.23
N ASP A 246 5.85 -2.63 -9.34
CA ASP A 246 6.85 -3.68 -9.29
C ASP A 246 6.45 -4.84 -10.25
N PRO A 247 7.22 -5.10 -11.33
CA PRO A 247 6.92 -6.17 -12.28
C PRO A 247 6.87 -7.56 -11.63
N GLU A 248 7.68 -7.81 -10.61
CA GLU A 248 7.73 -9.10 -9.91
C GLU A 248 6.52 -9.25 -8.98
N ALA A 249 6.17 -8.20 -8.23
CA ALA A 249 4.94 -8.17 -7.45
C ALA A 249 3.71 -8.37 -8.34
N ARG A 250 3.64 -7.65 -9.47
CA ARG A 250 2.55 -7.76 -10.44
C ARG A 250 2.43 -9.17 -11.00
N LYS A 251 3.55 -9.78 -11.38
CA LYS A 251 3.60 -11.16 -11.87
C LYS A 251 3.14 -12.15 -10.81
N ALA A 252 3.57 -11.99 -9.55
CA ALA A 252 3.13 -12.82 -8.44
C ALA A 252 1.64 -12.64 -8.13
N MET A 253 1.15 -11.39 -8.15
CA MET A 253 -0.26 -11.05 -7.97
C MET A 253 -1.13 -11.72 -9.04
N CYS A 254 -0.71 -11.70 -10.30
CA CYS A 254 -1.42 -12.37 -11.41
C CYS A 254 -1.48 -13.90 -11.28
N GLN A 255 -0.66 -14.49 -10.41
CA GLN A 255 -0.65 -15.93 -10.13
C GLN A 255 -1.46 -16.30 -8.89
N LEU A 256 -1.96 -15.31 -8.13
CA LEU A 256 -2.75 -15.57 -6.93
C LEU A 256 -4.02 -16.35 -7.31
N PRO A 257 -4.34 -17.43 -6.56
CA PRO A 257 -5.65 -18.05 -6.64
C PRO A 257 -6.74 -17.05 -6.28
N THR A 258 -7.96 -17.32 -6.75
CA THR A 258 -9.00 -16.31 -6.69
C THR A 258 -9.38 -15.93 -5.27
N GLU A 259 -9.41 -16.90 -4.36
CA GLU A 259 -9.80 -16.67 -2.98
C GLU A 259 -8.76 -15.77 -2.28
N ALA A 260 -7.52 -15.67 -2.81
CA ALA A 260 -6.38 -14.95 -2.22
C ALA A 260 -6.45 -13.51 -2.61
N LEU A 261 -6.71 -13.30 -3.89
CA LEU A 261 -7.04 -11.98 -4.39
C LEU A 261 -8.29 -11.46 -3.69
N GLU A 262 -9.32 -12.30 -3.51
CA GLU A 262 -10.53 -11.90 -2.80
C GLU A 262 -10.26 -11.54 -1.34
N ALA A 263 -9.47 -12.35 -0.62
CA ALA A 263 -9.06 -12.06 0.76
C ALA A 263 -8.23 -10.77 0.86
N LEU A 264 -7.30 -10.56 -0.08
CA LEU A 264 -6.48 -9.34 -0.19
C LEU A 264 -7.36 -8.11 -0.43
N LEU A 265 -8.26 -8.17 -1.42
CA LEU A 265 -9.18 -7.09 -1.77
C LEU A 265 -10.21 -6.83 -0.66
N LYS A 266 -10.68 -7.83 0.08
CA LYS A 266 -11.60 -7.64 1.21
C LYS A 266 -10.91 -7.05 2.44
N SER A 267 -9.59 -7.17 2.55
CA SER A 267 -8.86 -6.65 3.70
C SER A 267 -8.94 -5.12 3.80
N ASN A 268 -9.24 -4.62 4.99
CA ASN A 268 -9.18 -3.19 5.28
C ASN A 268 -7.75 -2.67 5.47
N ALA A 269 -6.78 -3.56 5.64
CA ALA A 269 -5.37 -3.19 5.81
C ALA A 269 -4.64 -3.05 4.47
N PHE A 270 -5.21 -3.54 3.36
CA PHE A 270 -4.62 -3.36 2.03
C PHE A 270 -4.70 -1.89 1.63
N ALA A 271 -3.53 -1.26 1.48
CA ALA A 271 -3.44 0.17 1.23
C ALA A 271 -3.58 0.52 -0.25
N THR A 272 -4.08 1.72 -0.54
CA THR A 272 -4.18 2.24 -1.92
C THR A 272 -4.26 3.75 -1.90
N ASP A 273 -3.78 4.39 -2.96
CA ASP A 273 -3.94 5.83 -3.21
C ASP A 273 -5.38 6.18 -3.60
N SER A 274 -6.02 5.30 -4.38
CA SER A 274 -7.40 5.40 -4.84
C SER A 274 -7.97 4.01 -5.10
N GLU A 275 -9.30 3.86 -5.14
CA GLU A 275 -9.89 2.59 -5.58
C GLU A 275 -9.70 2.36 -7.09
N ASP A 276 -9.29 3.38 -7.85
CA ASP A 276 -8.96 3.25 -9.27
C ASP A 276 -7.79 2.27 -9.45
N SER A 277 -6.75 2.40 -8.62
CA SER A 277 -5.60 1.48 -8.59
C SER A 277 -6.01 0.06 -8.20
N VAL A 278 -7.02 -0.10 -7.34
CA VAL A 278 -7.55 -1.42 -6.96
C VAL A 278 -8.33 -2.05 -8.11
N LEU A 279 -9.15 -1.28 -8.81
CA LEU A 279 -9.88 -1.73 -10.00
C LEU A 279 -8.91 -2.11 -11.12
N LEU A 280 -7.85 -1.31 -11.32
CA LEU A 280 -6.80 -1.61 -12.28
C LEU A 280 -5.99 -2.87 -11.92
N LEU A 281 -5.71 -3.08 -10.63
CA LEU A 281 -5.09 -4.32 -10.14
C LEU A 281 -5.97 -5.54 -10.45
N LEU A 282 -7.29 -5.44 -10.20
CA LEU A 282 -8.24 -6.50 -10.54
C LEU A 282 -8.33 -6.74 -12.06
N ALA A 283 -8.36 -5.70 -12.88
CA ALA A 283 -8.33 -5.81 -14.34
C ALA A 283 -7.05 -6.50 -14.84
N THR A 284 -5.90 -6.14 -14.25
CA THR A 284 -4.59 -6.73 -14.54
C THR A 284 -4.58 -8.23 -14.22
N TRP A 285 -5.09 -8.62 -13.05
CA TRP A 285 -5.24 -10.04 -12.71
C TRP A 285 -6.20 -10.77 -13.66
N LYS A 286 -7.36 -10.16 -13.95
CA LYS A 286 -8.38 -10.75 -14.80
C LYS A 286 -7.90 -10.99 -16.24
N SER A 287 -7.03 -10.12 -16.76
CA SER A 287 -6.43 -10.30 -18.09
C SER A 287 -5.39 -11.43 -18.12
N ALA A 288 -4.72 -11.71 -16.99
CA ALA A 288 -3.79 -12.83 -16.86
C ALA A 288 -4.49 -14.19 -16.69
N VAL A 289 -5.68 -14.22 -16.07
CA VAL A 289 -6.42 -15.46 -15.83
C VAL A 289 -7.33 -15.82 -17.00
N ARG A 290 -7.09 -16.99 -17.60
CA ARG A 290 -7.82 -17.49 -18.79
C ARG A 290 -9.32 -17.68 -18.55
N TYR A 291 -9.69 -18.23 -17.39
CA TYR A 291 -11.07 -18.51 -17.04
C TYR A 291 -11.31 -18.24 -15.57
N VAL A 292 -12.37 -17.49 -15.28
CA VAL A 292 -12.86 -17.22 -13.92
C VAL A 292 -14.36 -17.44 -13.98
N SER A 293 -14.90 -18.17 -13.00
CA SER A 293 -16.35 -18.37 -12.93
C SER A 293 -17.05 -17.01 -12.72
N PRO A 294 -18.26 -16.79 -13.29
CA PRO A 294 -18.97 -15.52 -13.11
C PRO A 294 -19.27 -15.21 -11.64
N SER A 295 -19.62 -16.20 -10.82
CA SER A 295 -19.89 -16.01 -9.39
C SER A 295 -18.65 -15.55 -8.63
N THR A 296 -17.51 -16.16 -8.93
CA THR A 296 -16.21 -15.78 -8.36
C THR A 296 -15.81 -14.37 -8.77
N LEU A 297 -15.93 -14.05 -10.06
CA LEU A 297 -15.63 -12.71 -10.56
C LEU A 297 -16.53 -11.66 -9.93
N ASN A 298 -17.81 -11.97 -9.73
CA ASN A 298 -18.73 -11.10 -9.02
C ASN A 298 -18.25 -10.83 -7.59
N SER A 299 -17.81 -11.86 -6.87
CA SER A 299 -17.28 -11.69 -5.50
C SER A 299 -16.07 -10.74 -5.46
N LEU A 300 -15.16 -10.85 -6.43
CA LEU A 300 -14.02 -9.94 -6.57
C LEU A 300 -14.47 -8.51 -6.91
N CYS A 301 -15.39 -8.33 -7.86
CA CYS A 301 -15.94 -7.03 -8.22
C CYS A 301 -16.67 -6.37 -7.04
N PHE A 302 -17.32 -7.16 -6.18
CA PHE A 302 -17.96 -6.67 -4.95
C PHE A 302 -16.97 -6.25 -3.86
N ALA A 303 -15.69 -6.65 -3.96
CA ALA A 303 -14.63 -6.22 -3.05
C ALA A 303 -14.05 -4.84 -3.41
N VAL A 304 -14.31 -4.32 -4.62
CA VAL A 304 -13.94 -2.96 -5.03
C VAL A 304 -14.91 -1.96 -4.40
N ARG A 305 -14.39 -0.90 -3.76
CA ARG A 305 -15.22 0.08 -3.04
C ARG A 305 -15.66 1.18 -4.01
N LEU A 306 -16.63 0.87 -4.88
CA LEU A 306 -17.02 1.73 -6.01
C LEU A 306 -17.34 3.18 -5.66
N ARG A 307 -17.80 3.45 -4.43
CA ARG A 307 -18.04 4.82 -3.94
C ARG A 307 -16.78 5.70 -3.89
N HIS A 308 -15.60 5.09 -3.74
CA HIS A 308 -14.31 5.79 -3.65
C HIS A 308 -13.53 5.75 -4.96
N LEU A 309 -14.15 5.32 -6.07
CA LEU A 309 -13.58 5.51 -7.41
C LEU A 309 -13.60 7.00 -7.78
N SER A 310 -12.62 7.43 -8.55
CA SER A 310 -12.66 8.77 -9.13
C SER A 310 -13.83 8.90 -10.12
N PRO A 311 -14.34 10.13 -10.34
CA PRO A 311 -15.39 10.37 -11.32
C PRO A 311 -15.01 9.87 -12.72
N VAL A 312 -13.72 9.91 -13.07
CA VAL A 312 -13.23 9.44 -14.38
C VAL A 312 -13.42 7.94 -14.50
N TYR A 313 -12.96 7.15 -13.53
CA TYR A 313 -13.16 5.70 -13.57
C TYR A 313 -14.63 5.33 -13.47
N LEU A 314 -15.37 6.00 -12.58
CA LEU A 314 -16.78 5.72 -12.35
C LEU A 314 -17.64 5.99 -13.59
N HIS A 315 -17.45 7.11 -14.29
CA HIS A 315 -18.29 7.48 -15.44
C HIS A 315 -17.74 7.00 -16.79
N ALA A 316 -16.42 6.96 -16.95
CA ALA A 316 -15.80 6.76 -18.26
C ALA A 316 -15.14 5.39 -18.45
N VAL A 317 -14.86 4.63 -17.37
CA VAL A 317 -14.23 3.30 -17.46
C VAL A 317 -15.22 2.21 -17.10
N LEU A 318 -15.81 2.28 -15.91
CA LEU A 318 -16.65 1.21 -15.33
C LEU A 318 -17.79 0.73 -16.25
N PRO A 319 -18.56 1.60 -16.94
CA PRO A 319 -19.65 1.16 -17.83
C PRO A 319 -19.19 0.37 -19.05
N TYR A 320 -17.91 0.43 -19.38
CA TYR A 320 -17.33 -0.21 -20.55
C TYR A 320 -16.59 -1.51 -20.22
N LEU A 321 -16.54 -1.92 -18.95
CA LEU A 321 -15.91 -3.17 -18.53
C LEU A 321 -16.94 -4.31 -18.67
N PRO A 322 -16.88 -5.15 -19.73
CA PRO A 322 -17.92 -6.16 -20.00
C PRO A 322 -17.95 -7.28 -18.96
N TRP A 323 -16.88 -7.41 -18.18
CA TRP A 323 -16.71 -8.43 -17.15
C TRP A 323 -17.13 -7.95 -15.76
N PHE A 324 -17.42 -6.66 -15.59
CA PHE A 324 -17.86 -6.11 -14.32
C PHE A 324 -19.39 -6.24 -14.20
N PRO A 325 -19.93 -6.90 -13.16
CA PRO A 325 -21.35 -7.20 -13.04
C PRO A 325 -22.14 -5.99 -12.51
N ILE A 326 -22.23 -4.95 -13.32
CA ILE A 326 -22.99 -3.74 -13.00
C ILE A 326 -23.97 -3.42 -14.13
N ASP A 327 -25.25 -3.36 -13.80
CA ASP A 327 -26.27 -2.91 -14.73
C ASP A 327 -26.35 -1.37 -14.76
N THR A 328 -27.08 -0.82 -15.73
CA THR A 328 -27.19 0.64 -15.92
C THR A 328 -27.88 1.34 -14.73
N GLU A 329 -28.82 0.67 -14.06
CA GLU A 329 -29.55 1.23 -12.91
C GLU A 329 -28.63 1.28 -11.68
N GLN A 330 -27.92 0.19 -11.40
CA GLN A 330 -26.89 0.10 -10.37
C GLN A 330 -25.79 1.13 -10.60
N HIS A 331 -25.33 1.29 -11.84
CA HIS A 331 -24.33 2.31 -12.20
C HIS A 331 -24.82 3.72 -11.91
N GLY A 332 -26.04 4.07 -12.35
CA GLY A 332 -26.66 5.36 -12.06
C GLY A 332 -26.80 5.61 -10.55
N PHE A 333 -27.21 4.58 -9.80
CA PHE A 333 -27.31 4.64 -8.35
C PHE A 333 -25.96 4.88 -7.67
N ILE A 334 -24.90 4.19 -8.09
CA ILE A 334 -23.55 4.37 -7.54
C ILE A 334 -23.00 5.76 -7.87
N CYS A 335 -23.25 6.27 -9.08
CA CYS A 335 -22.90 7.64 -9.47
C CYS A 335 -23.55 8.67 -8.53
N GLN A 336 -24.83 8.48 -8.22
CA GLN A 336 -25.52 9.31 -7.23
C GLN A 336 -24.88 9.17 -5.85
N LEU A 337 -24.57 7.95 -5.41
CA LEU A 337 -23.99 7.66 -4.10
C LEU A 337 -22.60 8.26 -3.91
N ALA A 338 -21.76 8.25 -4.95
CA ALA A 338 -20.41 8.81 -4.94
C ALA A 338 -20.40 10.33 -4.75
N GLY A 339 -21.43 11.03 -5.22
CA GLY A 339 -21.59 12.48 -5.04
C GLY A 339 -22.12 12.90 -3.67
N LEU A 340 -22.57 11.97 -2.83
CA LEU A 340 -23.21 12.26 -1.54
C LEU A 340 -22.22 12.20 -0.38
N LYS A 341 -22.46 13.05 0.63
CA LYS A 341 -21.78 12.98 1.94
C LYS A 341 -22.11 11.66 2.64
N ASP A 342 -21.23 11.21 3.55
CA ASP A 342 -21.37 9.91 4.24
C ASP A 342 -22.73 9.70 4.93
N GLU A 343 -23.30 10.76 5.52
CA GLU A 343 -24.61 10.68 6.19
C GLU A 343 -25.76 10.51 5.19
N GLN A 344 -25.69 11.26 4.09
CA GLN A 344 -26.68 11.21 3.00
C GLN A 344 -26.61 9.88 2.26
N ALA A 345 -25.39 9.41 1.97
CA ALA A 345 -25.15 8.10 1.38
C ALA A 345 -25.71 6.98 2.27
N ARG A 346 -25.46 7.03 3.59
CA ARG A 346 -26.05 6.08 4.56
C ARG A 346 -27.58 6.17 4.62
N ALA A 347 -28.16 7.37 4.55
CA ALA A 347 -29.61 7.54 4.51
C ALA A 347 -30.21 6.95 3.22
N LEU A 348 -29.60 7.23 2.07
CA LEU A 348 -30.05 6.72 0.77
C LEU A 348 -29.98 5.18 0.73
N LEU A 349 -28.89 4.58 1.22
CA LEU A 349 -28.72 3.12 1.32
C LEU A 349 -29.75 2.44 2.24
N ARG A 350 -30.30 3.16 3.23
CA ARG A 350 -31.37 2.63 4.09
C ARG A 350 -32.73 2.66 3.41
N GLY A 351 -32.99 3.65 2.55
CA GLY A 351 -34.31 3.87 1.95
C GLY A 351 -34.55 3.13 0.63
N THR A 352 -33.50 2.74 -0.10
CA THR A 352 -33.65 2.43 -1.52
C THR A 352 -34.17 1.04 -1.86
N GLY A 353 -34.19 0.07 -0.95
CA GLY A 353 -34.73 -1.30 -1.20
C GLY A 353 -34.01 -2.10 -2.30
N LEU A 354 -33.26 -1.41 -3.16
CA LEU A 354 -32.34 -1.93 -4.16
C LEU A 354 -31.39 -2.89 -3.46
N ARG A 355 -31.31 -4.11 -4.00
CA ARG A 355 -30.26 -5.09 -3.67
C ARG A 355 -28.92 -4.64 -4.25
N VAL A 356 -28.57 -3.36 -4.12
CA VAL A 356 -27.20 -2.92 -4.24
C VAL A 356 -26.48 -3.64 -3.12
N SER A 357 -25.55 -4.53 -3.47
CA SER A 357 -24.79 -5.31 -2.49
C SER A 357 -24.30 -4.35 -1.42
N ALA A 358 -24.64 -4.61 -0.16
CA ALA A 358 -24.30 -3.74 0.96
C ALA A 358 -22.79 -3.43 1.05
N SER A 359 -21.96 -4.21 0.35
CA SER A 359 -20.52 -4.00 0.20
C SER A 359 -20.15 -2.68 -0.48
N TRP A 360 -20.83 -2.23 -1.55
CA TRP A 360 -20.35 -1.07 -2.33
C TRP A 360 -20.40 0.27 -1.59
N GLY A 361 -21.29 0.42 -0.61
CA GLY A 361 -21.56 1.70 0.05
C GLY A 361 -21.11 1.79 1.51
N ARG A 362 -20.73 0.68 2.15
CA ARG A 362 -20.49 0.64 3.61
C ARG A 362 -19.02 0.65 4.01
N HIS A 363 -18.10 0.35 3.09
CA HIS A 363 -16.70 0.30 3.45
C HIS A 363 -16.10 1.72 3.57
N PRO A 364 -15.32 2.00 4.63
CA PRO A 364 -14.52 3.22 4.69
C PRO A 364 -13.53 3.26 3.51
N PRO A 365 -12.89 4.39 3.21
CA PRO A 365 -11.75 4.37 2.31
C PRO A 365 -10.65 3.45 2.84
N ARG A 366 -9.85 2.86 1.95
CA ARG A 366 -8.66 2.08 2.34
C ARG A 366 -7.60 3.02 2.93
N PRO A 367 -6.68 2.50 3.77
CA PRO A 367 -5.55 3.28 4.24
C PRO A 367 -4.70 3.73 3.05
N LEU A 368 -4.14 4.94 3.15
CA LEU A 368 -3.18 5.43 2.17
C LEU A 368 -1.87 4.61 2.25
N PRO A 369 -1.14 4.44 1.14
CA PRO A 369 0.17 3.79 1.17
C PRO A 369 1.10 4.53 2.12
N GLN A 370 1.91 3.80 2.89
CA GLN A 370 2.83 4.44 3.83
C GLN A 370 3.92 5.19 3.04
N PRO A 371 4.13 6.50 3.31
CA PRO A 371 5.20 7.25 2.67
C PRO A 371 6.54 6.62 3.07
N GLY A 372 7.21 5.97 2.11
CA GLY A 372 8.48 5.25 2.31
C GLY A 372 8.43 3.73 2.10
N SER A 373 7.26 3.12 1.91
CA SER A 373 7.17 1.68 1.57
C SER A 373 7.64 1.39 0.14
N GLY A 374 7.46 2.34 -0.78
CA GLY A 374 7.95 2.29 -2.15
C GLY A 374 9.04 3.34 -2.38
N GLY A 375 10.06 2.98 -3.15
CA GLY A 375 10.82 4.02 -3.86
C GLY A 375 9.88 4.80 -4.78
N PRO A 376 10.32 5.93 -5.37
CA PRO A 376 9.52 6.64 -6.37
C PRO A 376 9.00 5.62 -7.39
N ALA A 377 7.68 5.58 -7.59
CA ALA A 377 7.08 4.64 -8.52
C ALA A 377 7.80 4.76 -9.87
N ALA A 378 8.12 3.65 -10.53
CA ALA A 378 8.82 3.69 -11.83
C ALA A 378 8.09 4.54 -12.89
N TRP A 379 6.80 4.83 -12.67
CA TRP A 379 5.93 5.66 -13.50
C TRP A 379 5.54 6.99 -12.83
N SER A 380 6.19 7.41 -11.74
CA SER A 380 5.93 8.73 -11.16
C SER A 380 6.36 9.82 -12.13
N VAL A 381 5.43 10.67 -12.55
CA VAL A 381 5.76 11.89 -13.29
C VAL A 381 6.28 12.89 -12.26
N SER A 382 7.55 13.29 -12.37
CA SER A 382 8.11 14.27 -11.44
C SER A 382 7.36 15.60 -11.56
N ALA A 383 7.31 16.41 -10.49
CA ALA A 383 6.71 17.74 -10.56
C ALA A 383 7.37 18.59 -11.67
N GLU A 384 8.66 18.41 -11.90
CA GLU A 384 9.41 19.04 -12.99
C GLU A 384 8.95 18.55 -14.36
N ASP A 385 8.65 17.26 -14.52
CA ASP A 385 8.09 16.73 -15.77
C ASP A 385 6.66 17.21 -16.00
N VAL A 386 5.84 17.33 -14.95
CA VAL A 386 4.51 17.96 -15.04
C VAL A 386 4.63 19.44 -15.45
N LEU A 387 5.64 20.17 -14.98
CA LEU A 387 5.88 21.56 -15.37
C LEU A 387 6.51 21.68 -16.77
N ARG A 388 7.26 20.68 -17.23
CA ARG A 388 7.81 20.58 -18.59
C ARG A 388 6.75 20.20 -19.63
N LEU A 389 5.68 19.52 -19.20
CA LEU A 389 4.46 19.40 -19.99
C LEU A 389 3.86 20.79 -20.14
N LYS A 390 4.35 21.56 -21.14
CA LYS A 390 3.72 22.80 -21.56
C LYS A 390 2.26 22.46 -21.85
N PRO A 391 1.28 23.08 -21.17
CA PRO A 391 -0.12 22.85 -21.48
C PRO A 391 -0.36 23.24 -22.94
N SER A 392 -0.43 22.26 -23.83
CA SER A 392 -0.78 22.48 -25.24
C SER A 392 -2.24 22.89 -25.42
N TRP A 393 -2.98 23.04 -24.31
CA TRP A 393 -4.30 23.62 -24.27
C TRP A 393 -4.29 25.14 -24.10
N ALA A 394 -3.13 25.80 -24.06
CA ALA A 394 -3.07 27.25 -24.20
C ALA A 394 -3.84 27.64 -25.47
N LEU A 395 -5.07 28.10 -25.27
CA LEU A 395 -5.89 28.68 -26.32
C LEU A 395 -5.00 29.71 -27.03
N PRO A 396 -4.98 29.75 -28.37
CA PRO A 396 -4.28 30.82 -29.05
C PRO A 396 -4.79 32.13 -28.45
N ASN A 397 -3.90 32.93 -27.89
CA ASN A 397 -4.20 34.30 -27.52
C ASN A 397 -4.63 35.00 -28.80
N SER A 398 -5.93 35.02 -29.04
CA SER A 398 -6.58 35.66 -30.16
C SER A 398 -6.54 37.17 -29.91
N SER A 399 -5.43 37.80 -30.26
CA SER A 399 -5.37 39.25 -30.43
C SER A 399 -5.56 39.69 -31.88
N ASP A 400 -5.83 38.78 -32.82
CA ASP A 400 -6.13 39.13 -34.22
C ASP A 400 -7.58 38.73 -34.60
N PRO A 401 -8.40 39.67 -35.08
CA PRO A 401 -9.74 39.35 -35.58
C PRO A 401 -9.62 38.78 -36.99
N VAL A 402 -9.59 37.45 -37.12
CA VAL A 402 -9.70 36.78 -38.41
C VAL A 402 -11.14 36.34 -38.64
N ALA A 403 -11.74 36.89 -39.69
CA ALA A 403 -13.06 36.57 -40.18
C ALA A 403 -13.21 35.06 -40.46
N VAL A 404 -14.25 34.47 -39.87
CA VAL A 404 -14.69 33.11 -40.13
C VAL A 404 -15.36 33.05 -41.48
N ASN A 405 -14.82 32.26 -42.42
CA ASN A 405 -15.62 31.59 -43.43
C ASN A 405 -14.84 30.42 -44.06
N GLY A 406 -15.45 29.24 -44.08
CA GLY A 406 -15.02 28.09 -44.88
C GLY A 406 -14.42 26.95 -44.06
N GLY A 407 -15.17 25.86 -43.93
CA GLY A 407 -14.74 24.67 -43.21
C GLY A 407 -13.57 23.95 -43.87
N GLU A 408 -12.52 23.71 -43.10
CA GLU A 408 -11.49 22.72 -43.40
C GLU A 408 -11.53 21.61 -42.36
N GLN A 409 -11.62 20.37 -42.86
CA GLN A 409 -11.56 19.16 -42.05
C GLN A 409 -10.08 18.77 -41.93
N LEU A 410 -9.48 18.99 -40.77
CA LEU A 410 -8.11 18.54 -40.46
C LEU A 410 -8.06 17.01 -40.44
N VAL A 411 -7.42 16.42 -41.46
CA VAL A 411 -7.05 15.00 -41.48
C VAL A 411 -5.67 14.86 -40.84
N PHE A 412 -5.60 14.23 -39.67
CA PHE A 412 -4.33 13.87 -39.04
C PHE A 412 -3.93 12.45 -39.49
N SER A 413 -2.78 12.33 -40.15
CA SER A 413 -2.10 11.06 -40.39
C SER A 413 -1.08 10.82 -39.27
N LEU A 414 -1.16 9.67 -38.61
CA LEU A 414 -0.22 9.26 -37.56
C LEU A 414 0.65 8.12 -38.09
N SER A 415 1.97 8.34 -38.16
CA SER A 415 2.96 7.28 -38.36
C SER A 415 3.67 6.99 -37.05
N ILE A 416 3.52 5.76 -36.55
CA ILE A 416 4.20 5.28 -35.33
C ILE A 416 5.41 4.45 -35.77
N LYS A 417 6.63 4.89 -35.41
CA LYS A 417 7.82 4.03 -35.44
C LYS A 417 7.87 3.24 -34.15
N VAL A 418 7.73 1.92 -34.25
CA VAL A 418 7.93 0.98 -33.14
C VAL A 418 9.44 0.73 -32.98
N PRO A 419 9.99 0.72 -31.75
CA PRO A 419 11.38 0.34 -31.50
C PRO A 419 11.65 -1.11 -31.96
N GLU A 420 12.82 -1.34 -32.55
CA GLU A 420 13.22 -2.60 -33.20
C GLU A 420 13.31 -3.80 -32.22
N GLU A 421 13.28 -3.56 -30.91
CA GLU A 421 13.46 -4.54 -29.84
C GLU A 421 12.19 -5.34 -29.45
N LEU A 422 11.04 -5.09 -30.12
CA LEU A 422 9.79 -5.85 -29.92
C LEU A 422 9.43 -6.77 -31.10
N GLN A 423 10.42 -7.21 -31.89
CA GLN A 423 10.22 -8.32 -32.83
C GLN A 423 10.34 -9.68 -32.12
N LEU A 424 9.23 -10.15 -31.58
CA LEU A 424 9.04 -11.58 -31.30
C LEU A 424 9.14 -12.35 -32.63
N ARG A 425 10.29 -12.99 -32.88
CA ARG A 425 10.45 -13.98 -33.94
C ARG A 425 9.54 -15.17 -33.65
N SER A 426 8.48 -15.32 -34.44
CA SER A 426 7.71 -16.57 -34.52
C SER A 426 8.52 -17.63 -35.28
N PRO A 427 8.72 -18.84 -34.75
CA PRO A 427 9.23 -19.96 -35.53
C PRO A 427 8.03 -20.69 -36.15
N HIS A 428 7.79 -20.46 -37.44
CA HIS A 428 7.36 -21.45 -38.46
C HIS A 428 6.61 -20.77 -39.63
N PRO A 429 6.80 -21.25 -40.88
CA PRO A 429 6.37 -20.55 -42.08
C PRO A 429 4.92 -20.90 -42.41
N LEU A 430 4.07 -19.89 -42.64
CA LEU A 430 2.82 -20.09 -43.35
C LEU A 430 2.89 -19.45 -44.74
N ARG A 431 2.64 -20.35 -45.68
CA ARG A 431 2.67 -20.26 -47.13
C ARG A 431 1.43 -19.52 -47.61
N GLY A 432 1.63 -18.44 -48.35
CA GLY A 432 0.77 -17.83 -49.39
C GLY A 432 -0.71 -17.56 -49.10
N VAL A 433 -1.15 -16.31 -49.33
CA VAL A 433 -2.17 -15.95 -50.35
C VAL A 433 -2.41 -14.43 -50.32
N ALA A 434 -2.29 -13.84 -51.52
CA ALA A 434 -2.88 -12.61 -52.07
C ALA A 434 -2.71 -11.25 -51.33
N GLN A 435 -1.80 -10.43 -51.89
CA GLN A 435 -1.90 -8.97 -51.93
C GLN A 435 -3.14 -8.53 -52.72
N HIS A 436 -3.95 -7.64 -52.17
CA HIS A 436 -4.82 -6.77 -52.96
C HIS A 436 -4.57 -5.30 -52.58
N ASP A 437 -4.18 -4.55 -53.62
CA ASP A 437 -4.12 -3.10 -53.71
C ASP A 437 -5.45 -2.44 -53.32
N LEU A 438 -5.38 -1.34 -52.57
CA LEU A 438 -6.48 -0.39 -52.42
C LEU A 438 -5.96 1.04 -52.60
N ALA A 439 -5.91 1.45 -53.87
CA ALA A 439 -5.95 2.86 -54.26
C ALA A 439 -7.39 3.20 -54.68
N GLY A 440 -7.91 4.30 -54.16
CA GLY A 440 -9.00 5.05 -54.80
C GLY A 440 -10.31 5.11 -54.01
N LEU A 441 -10.63 6.30 -53.50
CA LEU A 441 -12.02 6.75 -53.39
C LEU A 441 -12.08 8.28 -53.47
N ARG A 442 -12.53 8.74 -54.64
CA ARG A 442 -13.03 10.10 -54.91
C ARG A 442 -14.33 10.31 -54.14
N VAL A 443 -14.47 11.45 -53.47
CA VAL A 443 -15.75 11.92 -52.92
C VAL A 443 -16.38 12.87 -53.94
N SER A 444 -17.59 12.52 -54.40
CA SER A 444 -18.47 13.40 -55.17
C SER A 444 -19.30 14.27 -54.24
N ARG A 445 -19.31 15.58 -54.50
CA ARG A 445 -20.16 16.59 -53.86
C ARG A 445 -21.49 16.68 -54.61
N SER A 446 -22.62 16.64 -53.91
CA SER A 446 -23.90 17.16 -54.40
C SER A 446 -24.44 18.15 -53.38
N GLY A 447 -24.60 19.41 -53.81
CA GLY A 447 -25.18 20.49 -53.02
C GLY A 447 -26.71 20.57 -53.16
N GLY A 448 -27.31 21.35 -52.27
CA GLY A 448 -28.71 21.78 -52.32
C GLY A 448 -29.15 22.36 -50.97
N PRO A 449 -29.49 23.67 -50.89
CA PRO A 449 -29.93 24.33 -49.66
C PRO A 449 -31.46 24.40 -49.57
N ASP A 450 -32.02 24.51 -48.35
CA ASP A 450 -33.08 25.48 -48.07
C ASP A 450 -33.38 25.67 -46.57
N LEU A 451 -33.81 26.89 -46.29
CA LEU A 451 -34.16 27.60 -45.06
C LEU A 451 -35.12 26.89 -44.08
N VAL A 452 -35.07 27.24 -42.78
CA VAL A 452 -36.06 28.13 -42.08
C VAL A 452 -35.57 28.46 -40.66
N ALA A 453 -35.80 29.71 -40.28
CA ALA A 453 -35.42 30.42 -39.05
C ALA A 453 -36.11 29.93 -37.75
N SER A 454 -35.54 30.30 -36.58
CA SER A 454 -36.30 30.95 -35.48
C SER A 454 -35.49 31.05 -34.16
N LEU A 455 -35.17 32.30 -33.81
CA LEU A 455 -35.25 32.94 -32.48
C LEU A 455 -34.36 32.46 -31.32
N THR A 456 -33.34 33.28 -31.05
CA THR A 456 -32.78 33.59 -29.73
C THR A 456 -33.72 34.48 -28.90
N PRO A 457 -33.47 34.65 -27.60
CA PRO A 457 -32.98 35.97 -27.19
C PRO A 457 -31.74 35.93 -26.29
N SER A 458 -30.77 36.76 -26.66
CA SER A 458 -29.69 37.24 -25.81
C SER A 458 -30.24 38.15 -24.71
N VAL A 459 -29.68 38.01 -23.50
CA VAL A 459 -29.56 39.12 -22.55
C VAL A 459 -28.09 39.40 -22.40
N ALA A 460 -27.67 40.57 -22.88
CA ALA A 460 -26.35 41.12 -22.66
C ALA A 460 -26.38 42.04 -21.44
N CYS A 461 -25.39 41.93 -20.56
CA CYS A 461 -24.99 43.02 -19.66
C CYS A 461 -23.49 43.25 -19.84
N VAL A 462 -23.17 44.47 -20.28
CA VAL A 462 -21.83 45.05 -20.33
C VAL A 462 -21.52 45.65 -18.96
N GLY A 463 -20.32 45.42 -18.43
CA GLY A 463 -19.80 46.06 -17.22
C GLY A 463 -18.30 45.85 -17.07
N SER A 464 -17.54 46.93 -17.25
CA SER A 464 -16.07 47.04 -17.25
C SER A 464 -15.45 47.02 -15.83
N PRO A 465 -14.10 47.00 -15.68
CA PRO A 465 -13.39 46.30 -14.60
C PRO A 465 -12.99 47.19 -13.42
N GLY A 466 -12.66 46.53 -12.30
CA GLY A 466 -11.76 47.06 -11.27
C GLY A 466 -12.45 47.58 -10.01
N THR A 467 -12.55 46.75 -8.99
CA THR A 467 -12.38 47.18 -7.59
C THR A 467 -12.13 45.97 -6.69
N SER A 468 -11.04 46.06 -5.94
CA SER A 468 -10.64 45.15 -4.87
C SER A 468 -11.59 45.32 -3.67
N CYS A 469 -12.18 44.24 -3.19
CA CYS A 469 -12.84 44.20 -1.89
C CYS A 469 -12.37 42.98 -1.09
N SER A 470 -11.61 43.25 -0.03
CA SER A 470 -11.30 42.32 1.05
C SER A 470 -12.58 41.94 1.79
N LEU A 471 -12.80 40.64 2.04
CA LEU A 471 -13.91 40.16 2.83
C LEU A 471 -13.38 39.42 4.06
N ALA A 472 -13.70 39.98 5.23
CA ALA A 472 -13.30 39.53 6.54
C ALA A 472 -14.04 38.24 6.95
N LEU A 473 -13.32 37.35 7.63
CA LEU A 473 -13.86 36.15 8.27
C LEU A 473 -14.65 36.50 9.55
N PRO A 474 -15.79 35.84 9.83
CA PRO A 474 -16.44 35.94 11.14
C PRO A 474 -15.69 35.13 12.21
N PRO A 475 -15.77 35.53 13.49
CA PRO A 475 -15.02 34.92 14.58
C PRO A 475 -15.55 33.52 14.96
N ALA A 476 -14.63 32.66 15.37
CA ALA A 476 -14.88 31.32 15.89
C ALA A 476 -15.75 31.34 17.15
N GLY A 477 -16.77 30.48 17.19
CA GLY A 477 -17.62 30.24 18.35
C GLY A 477 -16.90 29.47 19.48
N PRO A 478 -17.40 29.55 20.72
CA PRO A 478 -16.69 29.08 21.91
C PRO A 478 -16.67 27.56 22.05
N ALA A 479 -15.55 27.08 22.60
CA ALA A 479 -15.22 25.69 22.86
C ALA A 479 -16.17 25.00 23.88
N ALA A 480 -16.44 23.72 23.63
CA ALA A 480 -17.18 22.83 24.51
C ALA A 480 -16.41 22.52 25.82
N PRO A 481 -17.10 22.31 26.95
CA PRO A 481 -16.46 22.03 28.24
C PRO A 481 -15.96 20.58 28.35
N PRO A 482 -14.89 20.33 29.13
CA PRO A 482 -14.34 18.99 29.33
C PRO A 482 -15.17 18.17 30.32
N MET A 483 -15.42 16.91 29.98
CA MET A 483 -15.95 15.91 30.93
C MET A 483 -14.85 15.35 31.84
N PRO A 484 -15.16 15.02 33.10
CA PRO A 484 -14.17 14.65 34.11
C PRO A 484 -13.68 13.19 33.99
N ALA A 485 -12.44 13.03 34.44
CA ALA A 485 -11.69 11.78 34.53
C ALA A 485 -12.29 10.77 35.52
N ALA A 486 -12.15 9.49 35.18
CA ALA A 486 -12.54 8.33 35.96
C ALA A 486 -11.70 8.19 37.23
N GLY A 487 -12.38 8.00 38.37
CA GLY A 487 -11.80 7.61 39.64
C GLY A 487 -11.57 6.10 39.74
N ALA A 488 -10.48 5.75 40.42
CA ALA A 488 -9.98 4.40 40.63
C ALA A 488 -10.77 3.59 41.67
N GLY A 489 -10.67 2.26 41.54
CA GLY A 489 -10.51 1.35 42.68
C GLY A 489 -11.73 0.53 43.08
N ALA A 490 -11.64 -0.80 42.93
CA ALA A 490 -12.12 -1.77 43.92
C ALA A 490 -11.80 -3.23 43.51
N THR A 491 -10.85 -3.82 44.24
CA THR A 491 -10.91 -5.14 44.90
C THR A 491 -11.54 -6.35 44.19
N VAL A 492 -10.67 -7.35 43.97
CA VAL A 492 -10.95 -8.78 43.81
C VAL A 492 -11.67 -9.36 45.04
N PRO A 493 -12.58 -10.34 44.85
CA PRO A 493 -12.48 -11.56 45.66
C PRO A 493 -12.57 -12.87 44.84
N ARG A 494 -11.91 -13.89 45.38
CA ARG A 494 -11.92 -15.30 44.99
C ARG A 494 -13.31 -15.94 45.18
N GLY A 495 -13.71 -16.74 44.17
CA GLY A 495 -14.74 -17.81 44.00
C GLY A 495 -15.67 -18.27 45.14
N PRO A 496 -16.34 -19.45 45.02
CA PRO A 496 -16.51 -20.36 43.89
C PRO A 496 -18.01 -20.73 43.62
N ALA A 497 -18.24 -21.67 42.70
CA ALA A 497 -19.32 -22.68 42.66
C ALA A 497 -20.17 -22.73 41.38
N ALA A 498 -20.40 -23.98 40.99
CA ALA A 498 -21.15 -24.46 39.83
C ALA A 498 -22.66 -24.24 39.95
N ALA A 499 -23.34 -24.03 38.83
CA ALA A 499 -24.72 -24.50 38.60
C ALA A 499 -25.12 -24.37 37.12
N THR A 500 -25.32 -25.53 36.50
CA THR A 500 -26.52 -25.96 35.76
C THR A 500 -27.24 -24.95 34.84
N ALA A 501 -27.18 -25.25 33.54
CA ALA A 501 -28.04 -24.67 32.50
C ALA A 501 -29.48 -25.18 32.60
N PRO A 502 -30.51 -24.35 32.30
CA PRO A 502 -31.83 -24.84 31.95
C PRO A 502 -32.15 -24.62 30.46
N ALA A 503 -32.82 -25.64 29.91
CA ALA A 503 -33.33 -25.74 28.55
C ALA A 503 -34.38 -24.67 28.23
N ILE A 504 -34.30 -24.12 27.01
CA ILE A 504 -35.30 -23.23 26.43
C ILE A 504 -36.34 -24.09 25.70
N LYS A 505 -37.60 -24.00 26.15
CA LYS A 505 -38.79 -24.54 25.49
C LYS A 505 -39.07 -23.76 24.20
N GLN A 506 -39.29 -24.47 23.11
CA GLN A 506 -39.94 -23.93 21.90
C GLN A 506 -41.44 -23.78 22.15
N GLU A 507 -41.95 -22.57 21.99
CA GLU A 507 -43.38 -22.26 21.99
C GLU A 507 -43.81 -21.97 20.54
N GLN A 508 -44.64 -22.86 20.00
CA GLN A 508 -45.33 -22.67 18.73
C GLN A 508 -46.52 -21.73 18.96
N VAL A 509 -46.55 -20.60 18.24
CA VAL A 509 -47.76 -19.78 18.09
C VAL A 509 -48.12 -19.74 16.62
N ALA A 510 -49.23 -20.42 16.29
CA ALA A 510 -49.95 -20.27 15.04
C ALA A 510 -50.68 -18.91 15.03
N SER A 511 -50.66 -18.22 13.91
CA SER A 511 -51.60 -17.13 13.64
C SER A 511 -51.96 -17.10 12.17
N SER A 512 -53.24 -17.42 11.94
CA SER A 512 -54.01 -17.27 10.71
C SER A 512 -54.20 -15.78 10.37
N VAL A 513 -53.98 -15.41 9.11
CA VAL A 513 -54.37 -14.10 8.57
C VAL A 513 -55.21 -14.31 7.31
N THR A 514 -56.38 -13.68 7.31
CA THR A 514 -57.40 -13.61 6.25
C THR A 514 -56.99 -12.65 5.12
N PRO A 515 -57.52 -12.81 3.89
CA PRO A 515 -57.20 -11.91 2.78
C PRO A 515 -58.16 -10.71 2.72
N GLY A 516 -57.60 -9.50 2.69
CA GLY A 516 -58.30 -8.25 2.43
C GLY A 516 -58.21 -7.84 0.95
N VAL A 517 -59.36 -7.45 0.41
CA VAL A 517 -59.64 -7.03 -0.97
C VAL A 517 -58.90 -5.72 -1.32
N ALA A 518 -58.18 -5.69 -2.44
CA ALA A 518 -57.56 -4.48 -2.98
C ALA A 518 -58.38 -3.93 -4.16
N ALA A 519 -58.84 -2.69 -4.03
CA ALA A 519 -59.49 -1.92 -5.08
C ALA A 519 -58.45 -1.35 -6.06
N ALA A 520 -58.72 -1.51 -7.36
CA ALA A 520 -57.91 -0.97 -8.44
C ALA A 520 -58.25 0.51 -8.68
N VAL A 521 -57.23 1.38 -8.66
CA VAL A 521 -57.30 2.74 -9.19
C VAL A 521 -56.45 2.77 -10.46
N ALA A 522 -57.11 2.96 -11.60
CA ALA A 522 -56.47 3.09 -12.90
C ALA A 522 -55.85 4.50 -13.04
N VAL A 523 -54.53 4.57 -13.17
CA VAL A 523 -53.80 5.78 -13.57
C VAL A 523 -53.40 5.61 -15.03
N ALA A 524 -53.79 6.57 -15.87
CA ALA A 524 -53.52 6.60 -17.31
C ALA A 524 -52.01 6.66 -17.58
N ALA A 525 -51.51 5.70 -18.37
CA ALA A 525 -50.12 5.59 -18.77
C ALA A 525 -49.77 6.57 -19.91
N THR A 526 -48.71 7.36 -19.73
CA THR A 526 -48.04 8.12 -20.80
C THR A 526 -47.17 7.16 -21.62
N PRO A 527 -47.12 7.26 -22.96
CA PRO A 527 -46.31 6.35 -23.77
C PRO A 527 -44.80 6.50 -23.48
N PRO A 528 -44.02 5.40 -23.49
CA PRO A 528 -42.59 5.45 -23.24
C PRO A 528 -41.85 6.19 -24.36
N PRO A 529 -40.76 6.92 -24.02
CA PRO A 529 -39.96 7.61 -25.02
C PRO A 529 -39.31 6.61 -26.00
N PRO A 530 -39.07 7.01 -27.26
CA PRO A 530 -38.51 6.14 -28.28
C PRO A 530 -37.12 5.64 -27.85
N LYS A 531 -36.88 4.34 -28.05
CA LYS A 531 -35.57 3.71 -27.80
C LYS A 531 -34.48 4.44 -28.60
N PRO A 532 -33.35 4.83 -27.98
CA PRO A 532 -32.24 5.41 -28.72
C PRO A 532 -31.72 4.37 -29.72
N ALA A 533 -31.46 4.82 -30.95
CA ALA A 533 -30.95 3.97 -32.03
C ALA A 533 -29.68 3.23 -31.60
N ASP A 534 -29.61 1.92 -31.90
CA ASP A 534 -28.46 1.08 -31.59
C ASP A 534 -27.21 1.60 -32.30
N VAL A 535 -26.38 2.34 -31.56
CA VAL A 535 -25.05 2.78 -32.01
C VAL A 535 -24.16 1.54 -32.09
N SER A 536 -23.59 1.28 -33.27
CA SER A 536 -22.74 0.10 -33.47
C SER A 536 -21.61 0.05 -32.44
N PRO A 537 -21.20 -1.15 -31.98
CA PRO A 537 -20.10 -1.30 -31.01
C PRO A 537 -18.83 -0.56 -31.44
N GLU A 538 -18.60 -0.46 -32.75
CA GLU A 538 -17.44 0.22 -33.31
C GLU A 538 -17.55 1.74 -33.31
N ALA A 539 -18.75 2.29 -33.56
CA ALA A 539 -19.00 3.72 -33.38
C ALA A 539 -18.88 4.14 -31.90
N ARG A 540 -19.32 3.26 -30.98
CA ARG A 540 -19.11 3.43 -29.53
C ARG A 540 -17.61 3.40 -29.20
N ARG A 541 -16.84 2.46 -29.77
CA ARG A 541 -15.37 2.36 -29.61
C ARG A 541 -14.62 3.59 -30.12
N ARG A 542 -14.99 4.13 -31.29
CA ARG A 542 -14.37 5.36 -31.85
C ARG A 542 -14.67 6.59 -31.00
N ARG A 543 -15.89 6.68 -30.45
CA ARG A 543 -16.26 7.76 -29.53
C ARG A 543 -15.44 7.72 -28.25
N ILE A 544 -15.22 6.53 -27.69
CA ILE A 544 -14.35 6.31 -26.51
C ILE A 544 -12.92 6.75 -26.84
N LEU A 545 -12.31 6.24 -27.90
CA LEU A 545 -10.95 6.64 -28.29
C LEU A 545 -10.81 8.15 -28.51
N ALA A 546 -11.82 8.81 -29.08
CA ALA A 546 -11.83 10.26 -29.23
C ALA A 546 -11.93 11.00 -27.88
N THR A 547 -12.72 10.49 -26.93
CA THR A 547 -12.82 11.05 -25.57
C THR A 547 -11.52 10.88 -24.78
N TRP A 548 -10.78 9.79 -25.00
CA TRP A 548 -9.52 9.49 -24.30
C TRP A 548 -8.25 9.96 -25.02
N ALA A 549 -8.37 10.45 -26.27
CA ALA A 549 -7.26 10.96 -27.08
C ALA A 549 -6.41 12.07 -26.42
N PRO A 550 -6.93 12.90 -25.49
CA PRO A 550 -6.09 13.82 -24.71
C PRO A 550 -5.26 13.10 -23.64
N TYR A 551 -5.84 12.12 -22.94
CA TYR A 551 -5.18 11.39 -21.85
C TYR A 551 -4.12 10.37 -22.34
N LEU A 552 -4.33 9.82 -23.54
CA LEU A 552 -3.37 8.93 -24.22
C LEU A 552 -2.17 9.71 -24.78
N ARG A 553 -2.30 11.02 -25.03
CA ARG A 553 -1.22 11.90 -25.50
C ARG A 553 -0.17 12.21 -24.42
N ASP A 554 -0.56 12.12 -23.15
CA ASP A 554 0.29 12.50 -22.00
C ASP A 554 1.14 11.34 -21.46
N GLY A 555 1.17 10.18 -22.12
CA GLY A 555 1.96 9.00 -21.69
C GLY A 555 1.47 8.31 -20.41
N ARG A 556 0.35 8.74 -19.83
CA ARG A 556 -0.18 8.22 -18.54
C ARG A 556 -0.84 6.84 -18.65
N PHE A 557 -1.25 6.43 -19.85
CA PHE A 557 -1.86 5.12 -20.12
C PHE A 557 -1.42 4.61 -21.49
N SER A 558 -1.02 3.34 -21.57
CA SER A 558 -0.83 2.65 -22.85
C SER A 558 -2.19 2.34 -23.49
N VAL A 559 -2.30 2.48 -24.81
CA VAL A 559 -3.51 2.07 -25.57
C VAL A 559 -3.86 0.61 -25.31
N ALA A 560 -2.86 -0.25 -25.06
CA ALA A 560 -3.07 -1.65 -24.71
C ALA A 560 -3.72 -1.83 -23.32
N MET A 561 -3.52 -0.89 -22.40
CA MET A 561 -4.02 -0.91 -21.03
C MET A 561 -5.44 -0.37 -20.90
N VAL A 562 -5.89 0.46 -21.84
CA VAL A 562 -7.29 0.92 -21.97
C VAL A 562 -8.14 -0.09 -22.76
N MET A 563 -7.49 -0.97 -23.54
CA MET A 563 -8.14 -1.95 -24.42
C MET A 563 -8.14 -3.39 -23.88
N ALA A 564 -7.33 -3.69 -22.86
CA ALA A 564 -7.35 -4.94 -22.09
C ALA A 564 -8.33 -4.81 -20.91
#